data_AF-A0AAE5HVG7-F1
#
_entry.id   AF-A0AAE5HVG7-F1
#
_cell.length_a   1.000
_cell.length_b   1.000
_cell.length_c   1.000
_cell.angle_alpha   90.00
_cell.angle_beta   90.00
_cell.angle_gamma   90.00
#
_symmetry.space_group_name_H-M   'P 1'
#
loop_
_entity.id
_entity.type
_entity.pdbx_description
1 polymer ?
#
loop_
_entity_poly.entity_id
_entity_poly.type
_entity_poly.pdbx_seq_one_letter_code
_entity_poly.pdbx_strand_id
1 'polypeptide(L)'
;MSVDIKPGTFKYIESEIYNHHENKKEINRLRMEILNPYKETDINIVYGPIQQSEPTRTTEVMATRLLTNKMLRNLEEMVAAIEYIYYRLPEEHKKVIRLKYWNNQRNLKMDQIGYECNMHRNTVTSIRKSFVKAVALQVGIK
;
A
#
# COMPACT_ATOMS: atom_id res chain seq x y z
N MET A 1 -15.85 -2.93 -20.43
CA MET A 1 -16.45 -1.92 -19.53
C MET A 1 -15.39 -0.87 -19.20
N SER A 2 -15.48 0.33 -19.78
CA SER A 2 -14.57 1.44 -19.46
C SER A 2 -15.08 2.13 -18.20
N VAL A 3 -14.54 1.73 -17.04
CA VAL A 3 -14.77 2.48 -15.81
C VAL A 3 -13.98 3.78 -15.90
N ASP A 4 -14.69 4.90 -15.88
CA ASP A 4 -14.09 6.23 -15.77
C ASP A 4 -13.84 6.52 -14.30
N ILE A 5 -12.57 6.54 -13.96
CA ILE A 5 -12.08 6.79 -12.61
C ILE A 5 -11.71 8.25 -12.53
N LYS A 6 -12.06 8.91 -11.42
CA LYS A 6 -11.64 10.30 -11.19
C LYS A 6 -10.11 10.42 -11.28
N PRO A 7 -9.58 11.51 -11.87
CA PRO A 7 -8.13 11.68 -12.02
C PRO A 7 -7.40 11.71 -10.68
N GLY A 8 -8.05 12.14 -9.59
CA GLY A 8 -7.51 12.06 -8.23
C GLY A 8 -7.30 10.62 -7.76
N THR A 9 -8.32 9.77 -7.89
CA THR A 9 -8.26 8.34 -7.55
C THR A 9 -7.22 7.61 -8.39
N PHE A 10 -7.12 7.94 -9.69
CA PHE A 10 -6.08 7.37 -10.56
C PHE A 10 -4.68 7.66 -10.04
N LYS A 11 -4.40 8.92 -9.69
CA LYS A 11 -3.09 9.34 -9.15
C LYS A 11 -2.80 8.68 -7.81
N TYR A 12 -3.80 8.58 -6.94
CA TYR A 12 -3.67 7.93 -5.65
C TYR A 12 -3.27 6.45 -5.79
N ILE A 13 -3.99 5.69 -6.62
CA ILE A 13 -3.66 4.27 -6.85
C ILE A 13 -2.31 4.13 -7.55
N GLU A 14 -1.98 5.03 -8.48
CA GLU A 14 -0.67 5.03 -9.12
C GLU A 14 0.46 5.26 -8.09
N SER A 15 0.28 6.14 -7.12
CA SER A 15 1.25 6.30 -6.02
C SER A 15 1.35 5.06 -5.13
N GLU A 16 0.22 4.40 -4.83
CA GLU A 16 0.24 3.15 -4.05
C GLU A 16 1.01 2.02 -4.77
N ILE A 17 0.92 1.96 -6.11
CA ILE A 17 1.67 1.01 -6.92
C ILE A 17 3.18 1.30 -6.91
N TYR A 18 3.57 2.59 -6.99
CA TYR A 18 4.98 2.98 -6.83
C TYR A 18 5.50 2.61 -5.44
N ASN A 19 4.69 2.86 -4.42
CA ASN A 19 5.03 2.61 -3.03
C ASN A 19 4.84 1.14 -2.61
N HIS A 20 4.51 0.22 -3.52
CA HIS A 20 4.22 -1.19 -3.20
C HIS A 20 5.27 -1.84 -2.28
N HIS A 21 6.55 -1.59 -2.55
CA HIS A 21 7.64 -2.11 -1.72
C HIS A 21 7.71 -1.47 -0.32
N GLU A 22 7.45 -0.17 -0.23
CA GLU A 22 7.40 0.55 1.04
C GLU A 22 6.14 0.16 1.84
N ASN A 23 4.99 0.04 1.20
CA ASN A 23 3.74 -0.43 1.82
C ASN A 23 3.91 -1.82 2.44
N LYS A 24 4.64 -2.73 1.77
CA LYS A 24 4.99 -4.04 2.36
C LYS A 24 5.88 -3.94 3.59
N LYS A 25 6.87 -3.05 3.59
CA LYS A 25 7.71 -2.81 4.77
C LYS A 25 6.88 -2.24 5.91
N GLU A 26 5.98 -1.31 5.60
CA GLU A 26 5.10 -0.68 6.58
C GLU A 26 4.12 -1.69 7.18
N ILE A 27 3.49 -2.55 6.38
CA ILE A 27 2.68 -3.67 6.88
C ILE A 27 3.47 -4.53 7.87
N ASN A 28 4.72 -4.88 7.53
CA ASN A 28 5.57 -5.67 8.42
C ASN A 28 5.93 -4.91 9.71
N ARG A 29 6.20 -3.61 9.61
CA ARG A 29 6.48 -2.76 10.77
C ARG A 29 5.27 -2.68 11.70
N LEU A 30 4.09 -2.38 11.16
CA LEU A 30 2.83 -2.31 11.92
C LEU A 30 2.49 -3.66 12.57
N ARG A 31 2.72 -4.78 11.86
CA ARG A 31 2.59 -6.12 12.45
C ARG A 31 3.55 -6.35 13.61
N MET A 32 4.81 -5.90 13.51
CA MET A 32 5.76 -5.98 14.61
C MET A 32 5.39 -5.08 15.78
N GLU A 33 4.86 -3.88 15.54
CA GLU A 33 4.37 -2.99 16.60
C GLU A 33 3.15 -3.56 17.32
N ILE A 34 2.25 -4.26 16.61
CA ILE A 34 1.12 -4.98 17.21
C ILE A 34 1.61 -6.17 18.05
N LEU A 35 2.63 -6.90 17.58
CA LEU A 35 3.18 -8.07 18.29
C LEU A 35 4.02 -7.67 19.52
N ASN A 36 4.79 -6.60 19.41
CA ASN A 36 5.58 -5.98 20.47
C ASN A 36 4.99 -4.61 20.82
N PRO A 37 3.80 -4.55 21.44
CA PRO A 37 3.29 -3.28 21.93
C PRO A 37 4.30 -2.77 22.94
N TYR A 38 4.79 -1.54 22.74
CA TYR A 38 5.65 -0.87 23.71
C TYR A 38 4.98 -0.95 25.08
N LYS A 39 5.51 -1.83 25.94
CA LYS A 39 5.20 -1.80 27.36
C LYS A 39 6.08 -0.69 27.88
N GLU A 40 5.49 0.45 28.23
CA GLU A 40 6.08 1.28 29.27
C GLU A 40 6.30 0.34 30.47
N THR A 41 7.53 -0.14 30.65
CA THR A 41 7.95 -0.60 31.96
C THR A 41 7.96 0.64 32.82
N ASP A 42 6.84 0.88 33.49
CA ASP A 42 6.72 1.87 34.55
C ASP A 42 7.78 1.53 35.60
N ILE A 43 8.94 2.18 35.50
CA ILE A 43 10.01 2.11 36.51
C ILE A 43 9.70 3.02 37.72
N ASN A 44 8.50 3.59 37.79
CA ASN A 44 8.03 4.33 38.95
C ASN A 44 7.35 3.40 39.96
N ILE A 45 8.17 2.61 40.66
CA ILE A 45 7.80 2.01 41.94
C ILE A 45 7.69 3.15 42.96
N VAL A 46 6.56 3.85 42.99
CA VAL A 46 6.24 4.81 44.05
C VAL A 46 5.48 4.06 45.15
N TYR A 47 6.16 3.77 46.25
CA TYR A 47 5.52 3.33 47.50
C TYR A 47 4.68 4.49 48.06
N GLY A 48 3.36 4.48 47.82
CA GLY A 48 2.42 5.47 48.37
C GLY A 48 0.95 5.16 48.05
N PRO A 49 -0.01 5.64 48.87
CA PRO A 49 -1.41 5.22 48.80
C PRO A 49 -2.06 5.66 47.48
N ILE A 50 -2.66 4.64 46.85
CA ILE A 50 -3.26 4.58 45.51
C ILE A 50 -4.23 5.74 45.26
N GLN A 51 -3.77 6.79 44.56
CA GLN A 51 -4.67 7.76 43.94
C GLN A 51 -5.09 7.23 42.56
N GLN A 52 -6.35 6.78 42.54
CA GLN A 52 -7.26 6.62 41.39
C GLN A 52 -6.64 6.96 40.03
N SER A 53 -6.15 5.93 39.34
CA SER A 53 -5.59 6.05 38.00
C SER A 53 -6.68 6.46 37.01
N GLU A 54 -6.42 7.57 36.32
CA GLU A 54 -7.22 8.13 35.23
C GLU A 54 -7.65 7.07 34.17
N PRO A 55 -8.93 7.02 33.78
CA PRO A 55 -9.43 6.17 32.68
C PRO A 55 -8.91 6.56 31.28
N THR A 56 -8.22 7.70 31.17
CA THR A 56 -7.82 8.33 29.90
C THR A 56 -6.82 7.47 29.12
N ARG A 57 -5.81 6.91 29.81
CA ARG A 57 -4.74 6.12 29.18
C ARG A 57 -5.26 4.83 28.52
N THR A 58 -6.24 4.14 29.11
CA THR A 58 -6.76 2.89 28.52
C THR A 58 -7.55 3.15 27.24
N THR A 59 -8.33 4.23 27.22
CA THR A 59 -9.14 4.61 26.05
C THR A 59 -8.25 5.07 24.90
N GLU A 60 -7.22 5.88 25.17
CA GLU A 60 -6.24 6.33 24.18
C GLU A 60 -5.45 5.17 23.57
N VAL A 61 -5.00 4.22 24.40
CA VAL A 61 -4.30 3.03 23.94
C VAL A 61 -5.20 2.14 23.09
N MET A 62 -6.47 1.97 23.47
CA MET A 62 -7.45 1.22 22.67
C MET A 62 -7.75 1.91 21.34
N ALA A 63 -7.99 3.23 21.34
CA ALA A 63 -8.22 4.01 20.12
C ALA A 63 -7.02 3.91 19.16
N THR A 64 -5.80 4.05 19.68
CA THR A 64 -4.57 3.92 18.88
C THR A 64 -4.47 2.54 18.24
N ARG A 65 -4.69 1.45 19.00
CA ARG A 65 -4.67 0.07 18.48
C ARG A 65 -5.71 -0.17 17.39
N LEU A 66 -6.93 0.34 17.56
CA LEU A 66 -8.01 0.22 16.57
C LEU A 66 -7.68 0.96 15.27
N LEU A 67 -7.13 2.16 15.37
CA LEU A 67 -6.70 2.94 14.21
C LEU A 67 -5.57 2.23 13.46
N THR A 68 -4.56 1.72 14.17
CA THR A 68 -3.46 0.93 13.59
C THR A 68 -3.98 -0.31 12.86
N ASN A 69 -4.93 -1.04 13.45
CA ASN A 69 -5.51 -2.23 12.83
C ASN A 69 -6.28 -1.91 11.54
N LYS A 70 -7.07 -0.83 11.54
CA LYS A 70 -7.79 -0.37 10.34
C LYS A 70 -6.83 0.07 9.23
N MET A 71 -5.77 0.82 9.57
CA MET A 71 -4.76 1.24 8.62
C MET A 71 -4.00 0.04 8.02
N LEU A 72 -3.59 -0.92 8.87
CA LEU A 72 -2.96 -2.16 8.45
C LEU A 72 -3.83 -2.92 7.45
N ARG A 73 -5.11 -3.11 7.77
CA ARG A 73 -6.05 -3.81 6.90
C ARG A 73 -6.19 -3.13 5.54
N ASN A 74 -6.30 -1.80 5.51
CA ASN A 74 -6.41 -1.06 4.25
C ASN A 74 -5.14 -1.21 3.39
N LEU A 75 -3.96 -1.16 4.00
CA LEU A 75 -2.69 -1.38 3.30
C LEU A 75 -2.58 -2.81 2.76
N GLU A 76 -2.97 -3.80 3.55
CA GLU A 76 -3.00 -5.20 3.14
C GLU A 76 -3.97 -5.44 1.98
N GLU A 77 -5.19 -4.89 2.04
CA GLU A 77 -6.17 -4.99 0.96
C GLU A 77 -5.65 -4.34 -0.33
N MET A 78 -4.98 -3.18 -0.24
CA MET A 78 -4.37 -2.50 -1.38
C MET A 78 -3.24 -3.34 -2.00
N VAL A 79 -2.29 -3.80 -1.19
CA VAL A 79 -1.16 -4.63 -1.64
C VAL A 79 -1.66 -5.95 -2.26
N ALA A 80 -2.63 -6.60 -1.62
CA ALA A 80 -3.25 -7.83 -2.13
C ALA A 80 -3.95 -7.59 -3.47
N ALA A 81 -4.66 -6.47 -3.64
CA ALA A 81 -5.30 -6.12 -4.89
C ALA A 81 -4.28 -5.90 -6.03
N ILE A 82 -3.20 -5.17 -5.76
CA ILE A 82 -2.10 -4.94 -6.72
C ILE A 82 -1.51 -6.28 -7.17
N GLU A 83 -1.19 -7.17 -6.23
CA GLU A 83 -0.63 -8.49 -6.53
C GLU A 83 -1.61 -9.36 -7.31
N TYR A 84 -2.87 -9.42 -6.87
CA TYR A 84 -3.92 -10.21 -7.50
C TYR A 84 -4.13 -9.83 -8.97
N ILE A 85 -4.12 -8.54 -9.29
CA ILE A 85 -4.19 -8.06 -10.69
C ILE A 85 -2.88 -8.35 -11.42
N TYR A 86 -1.74 -8.11 -10.78
CA TYR A 86 -0.43 -8.34 -11.38
C TYR A 86 -0.24 -9.80 -11.80
N TYR A 87 -0.58 -10.76 -10.95
CA TYR A 87 -0.43 -12.19 -11.24
C TYR A 87 -1.30 -12.65 -12.42
N ARG A 88 -2.45 -12.00 -12.64
CA ARG A 88 -3.38 -12.31 -13.72
C ARG A 88 -2.99 -11.72 -15.07
N LEU A 89 -2.05 -10.78 -15.09
CA LEU A 89 -1.59 -10.17 -16.34
C LEU A 89 -0.73 -11.15 -17.15
N PRO A 90 -0.75 -11.05 -18.49
CA PRO A 90 0.24 -11.72 -19.34
C PRO A 90 1.67 -11.33 -18.97
N GLU A 91 2.64 -12.22 -19.18
CA GLU A 91 4.05 -11.99 -18.85
C GLU A 91 4.62 -10.73 -19.50
N GLU A 92 4.20 -10.41 -20.73
CA GLU A 92 4.63 -9.19 -21.41
C GLU A 92 4.14 -7.93 -20.69
N HIS A 93 2.90 -7.93 -20.22
CA HIS A 93 2.32 -6.82 -19.47
C HIS A 93 2.97 -6.70 -18.08
N LYS A 94 3.25 -7.83 -17.43
CA LYS A 94 4.01 -7.87 -16.17
C LYS A 94 5.38 -7.21 -16.32
N LYS A 95 6.09 -7.52 -17.42
CA LYS A 95 7.39 -6.90 -17.74
C LYS A 95 7.28 -5.37 -17.82
N VAL A 96 6.25 -4.85 -18.50
CA VAL A 96 5.99 -3.41 -18.59
C VAL A 96 5.79 -2.78 -17.21
N ILE A 97 4.94 -3.37 -16.36
CA ILE A 97 4.66 -2.86 -15.02
C ILE A 97 5.91 -2.89 -14.14
N ARG A 98 6.65 -4.00 -14.14
CA ARG A 98 7.90 -4.15 -13.38
C ARG A 98 8.96 -3.13 -13.81
N LEU A 99 9.15 -2.95 -15.12
CA LEU A 99 10.10 -1.96 -15.66
C LEU A 99 9.68 -0.52 -15.34
N LYS A 100 8.38 -0.25 -15.24
CA LYS A 100 7.87 1.09 -14.97
C LYS A 100 7.91 1.48 -13.49
N TYR A 101 7.46 0.59 -12.61
CA TYR A 101 7.17 0.91 -11.21
C TYR A 101 8.18 0.32 -10.21
N TRP A 102 8.77 -0.84 -10.52
CA TRP A 102 9.65 -1.57 -9.60
C TRP A 102 11.10 -1.63 -10.08
N ASN A 103 11.44 -0.84 -11.10
CA ASN A 103 12.80 -0.73 -11.58
C ASN A 103 13.55 0.35 -10.79
N ASN A 104 14.42 -0.08 -9.87
CA ASN A 104 15.22 0.82 -9.04
C ASN A 104 16.34 1.52 -9.80
N GLN A 105 16.73 1.04 -10.99
CA GLN A 105 17.97 1.46 -11.65
C GLN A 105 17.76 2.59 -12.66
N ARG A 106 16.60 2.67 -13.31
CA ARG A 106 16.32 3.69 -14.34
C ARG A 106 14.84 4.06 -14.34
N ASN A 107 14.56 5.36 -14.19
CA ASN A 107 13.27 5.94 -14.54
C ASN A 107 13.11 5.92 -16.07
N LEU A 108 12.80 4.74 -16.62
CA LEU A 108 12.65 4.56 -18.06
C LEU A 108 11.44 5.36 -18.57
N LYS A 109 11.64 6.07 -19.69
CA LYS A 109 10.54 6.71 -20.41
C LYS A 109 9.65 5.63 -21.03
N MET A 110 8.36 5.95 -21.24
CA MET A 110 7.40 5.00 -21.83
C MET A 110 7.87 4.46 -23.18
N ASP A 111 8.57 5.29 -23.97
CA ASP A 111 9.10 4.92 -25.28
C ASP A 111 10.21 3.85 -25.15
N GLN A 112 11.06 3.98 -24.13
CA GLN A 112 12.14 3.04 -23.85
C GLN A 112 11.61 1.71 -23.32
N ILE A 113 10.58 1.74 -22.48
CA ILE A 113 9.87 0.52 -22.02
C ILE A 113 9.23 -0.18 -23.22
N GLY A 114 8.63 0.58 -24.14
CA GLY A 114 8.10 0.04 -25.40
C GLY A 114 9.17 -0.68 -26.21
N TYR A 115 10.34 -0.04 -26.37
CA TYR A 115 11.48 -0.65 -27.07
C TYR A 115 11.97 -1.95 -26.38
N GLU A 116 12.13 -1.95 -25.06
CA GLU A 116 12.57 -3.15 -24.31
C GLU A 116 11.55 -4.31 -24.29
N CYS A 117 10.26 -3.98 -24.50
CA CYS A 117 9.18 -4.94 -24.57
C CYS A 117 8.76 -5.29 -26.01
N ASN A 118 9.42 -4.74 -27.05
CA ASN A 118 8.99 -4.85 -28.45
C ASN A 118 7.53 -4.41 -28.68
N MET A 119 7.09 -3.38 -27.96
CA MET A 119 5.73 -2.85 -27.99
C MET A 119 5.70 -1.37 -28.39
N HIS A 120 4.64 -0.97 -29.08
CA HIS A 120 4.41 0.44 -29.36
C HIS A 120 4.07 1.22 -28.07
N ARG A 121 4.48 2.49 -28.00
CA ARG A 121 4.22 3.41 -26.88
C ARG A 121 2.75 3.44 -26.44
N ASN A 122 1.83 3.38 -27.40
CA ASN A 122 0.39 3.40 -27.12
C ASN A 122 -0.05 2.15 -26.36
N THR A 123 0.51 0.98 -26.70
CA THR A 123 0.25 -0.28 -26.00
C THR A 123 0.72 -0.20 -24.56
N VAL A 124 1.94 0.29 -24.31
CA VAL A 124 2.48 0.52 -22.95
C VAL A 124 1.57 1.46 -22.15
N THR A 125 1.13 2.57 -22.75
CA THR A 125 0.23 3.53 -22.10
C THR A 125 -1.13 2.91 -21.77
N SER A 126 -1.64 2.07 -22.67
CA SER A 126 -2.91 1.35 -22.49
C SER A 126 -2.81 0.31 -21.37
N ILE A 127 -1.74 -0.50 -21.35
CA ILE A 127 -1.45 -1.47 -20.29
C ILE A 127 -1.41 -0.79 -18.93
N ARG A 128 -0.67 0.32 -18.82
CA ARG A 128 -0.61 1.11 -17.58
C ARG A 128 -1.99 1.56 -17.12
N LYS A 129 -2.77 2.19 -18.02
CA LYS A 129 -4.12 2.66 -17.69
C LYS A 129 -5.04 1.51 -17.29
N SER A 130 -4.97 0.38 -18.01
CA SER A 130 -5.75 -0.82 -17.73
C SER A 130 -5.40 -1.41 -16.37
N PHE A 131 -4.12 -1.49 -16.03
CA PHE A 131 -3.65 -1.99 -14.74
C PHE A 131 -4.15 -1.14 -13.57
N VAL A 132 -3.94 0.18 -13.61
CA VAL A 132 -4.40 1.09 -12.54
C VAL A 132 -5.93 1.02 -12.39
N LYS A 133 -6.66 0.95 -13.51
CA LYS A 133 -8.13 0.79 -13.49
C LYS A 133 -8.57 -0.53 -12.88
N ALA A 134 -7.88 -1.62 -13.19
CA ALA A 134 -8.19 -2.95 -12.64
C ALA A 134 -7.92 -3.01 -11.13
N VAL A 135 -6.83 -2.39 -10.66
CA VAL A 135 -6.55 -2.27 -9.21
C VAL A 135 -7.65 -1.46 -8.52
N ALA A 136 -8.05 -0.31 -9.09
CA ALA A 136 -9.13 0.50 -8.53
C ALA A 136 -10.45 -0.26 -8.37
N LEU A 137 -10.80 -1.03 -9.41
CA LEU A 137 -12.00 -1.87 -9.40
C LEU A 137 -11.91 -2.93 -8.29
N GLN A 138 -10.75 -3.54 -8.11
CA GLN A 138 -10.52 -4.59 -7.12
C GLN A 138 -10.60 -4.06 -5.68
N VAL A 139 -10.07 -2.86 -5.43
CA VAL A 139 -10.15 -2.19 -4.10
C VAL A 139 -11.53 -1.56 -3.86
N GLY A 140 -12.38 -1.47 -4.90
CA GLY A 140 -13.72 -0.91 -4.79
C GLY A 140 -13.77 0.63 -4.75
N ILE A 141 -12.67 1.31 -5.11
CA ILE A 141 -12.59 2.76 -5.14
C ILE A 141 -13.05 3.24 -6.53
N LYS A 142 -14.19 3.93 -6.59
CA LYS A 142 -14.79 4.51 -7.80
C LYS A 142 -14.56 6.01 -7.90
#